data_AF-A0A929XRA0-F1
#
_entry.id   AF-A0A929XRA0-F1
#
_cell.length_a   1.000
_cell.length_b   1.000
_cell.length_c   1.000
_cell.angle_alpha   90.00
_cell.angle_beta   90.00
_cell.angle_gamma   90.00
#
_symmetry.space_group_name_H-M   'P 1'
#
loop_
_entity.id
_entity.type
_entity.pdbx_description
1 polymer ?
#
loop_
_entity_poly.entity_id
_entity_poly.type
_entity_poly.pdbx_seq_one_letter_code
_entity_poly.pdbx_strand_id
1 'polypeptide(L)'
;MKLIGNIFVLLFYAASLISGGAFFHRLYKERRSMWTGTLLSLFLLSLFFSSVFTVFTYSQEIQKSSFWMGVLTVSVTALALFLVFFPLAFLLLYFIQGIQILRKEGFKFHNLLSLAFSIGLFLFLFLFPRISFFAAYPVLEALYLVVILSLSYLLFLAAMYAFSAVLNLVHLRENQGFHYIIVLGCGILGEKMTPLLRNRVDKGISLQEKNPDAKLVLSGGMGPGESITEAECMKRYIL
;
A
#
# COMPACT_ATOMS: atom_id res chain seq x y z
N MET A 1 21.65 -21.09 -27.83
CA MET A 1 21.14 -20.91 -26.45
C MET A 1 21.13 -19.45 -25.99
N LYS A 2 22.24 -18.69 -26.10
CA LYS A 2 22.27 -17.25 -25.74
C LYS A 2 21.27 -16.36 -26.49
N LEU A 3 21.07 -16.59 -27.80
CA LEU A 3 20.10 -15.82 -28.61
C LEU A 3 18.66 -15.96 -28.07
N ILE A 4 18.26 -17.18 -27.71
CA ILE A 4 16.95 -17.48 -27.12
C ILE A 4 16.82 -16.81 -25.75
N GLY A 5 17.86 -16.90 -24.89
CA GLY A 5 17.88 -16.23 -23.59
C GLY A 5 17.72 -14.71 -23.71
N ASN A 6 18.42 -14.08 -24.65
CA ASN A 6 18.31 -12.64 -24.89
C ASN A 6 16.91 -12.21 -25.34
N ILE A 7 16.24 -13.02 -26.17
CA ILE A 7 14.85 -12.77 -26.58
C ILE A 7 13.92 -12.80 -25.37
N PHE A 8 14.06 -13.79 -24.48
CA PHE A 8 13.25 -13.86 -23.26
C PHE A 8 13.51 -12.66 -22.33
N VAL A 9 14.78 -12.30 -22.12
CA VAL A 9 15.16 -11.13 -21.31
C VAL A 9 14.49 -9.86 -21.87
N LEU A 10 14.58 -9.63 -23.18
CA LEU A 10 13.94 -8.48 -23.83
C LEU A 10 12.41 -8.49 -23.68
N LEU A 11 11.78 -9.66 -23.79
CA LEU A 11 10.34 -9.81 -23.63
C LEU A 11 9.88 -9.44 -22.21
N PHE A 12 10.58 -9.91 -21.18
CA PHE A 12 10.25 -9.60 -19.79
C PHE A 12 10.52 -8.13 -19.43
N TYR A 13 11.58 -7.52 -19.97
CA TYR A 13 11.80 -6.08 -19.82
C TYR A 13 10.75 -5.24 -20.55
N ALA A 14 10.31 -5.66 -21.75
CA ALA A 14 9.21 -5.02 -22.45
C ALA A 14 7.91 -5.10 -21.64
N ALA A 15 7.59 -6.27 -21.07
CA ALA A 15 6.45 -6.44 -20.18
C ALA A 15 6.54 -5.52 -18.95
N SER A 16 7.75 -5.36 -18.38
CA SER A 16 8.00 -4.46 -17.25
C SER A 16 7.83 -2.98 -17.61
N LEU A 17 8.25 -2.57 -18.82
CA LEU A 17 8.03 -1.21 -19.30
C LEU A 17 6.55 -0.92 -19.53
N ILE A 18 5.80 -1.88 -20.08
CA ILE A 18 4.35 -1.74 -20.31
C ILE A 18 3.61 -1.66 -18.97
N SER A 19 3.87 -2.58 -18.04
CA SER A 19 3.22 -2.59 -16.72
C SER A 19 3.62 -1.37 -15.89
N GLY A 20 4.89 -0.96 -15.93
CA GLY A 20 5.39 0.26 -15.29
C GLY A 20 4.77 1.53 -15.86
N GLY A 21 4.69 1.64 -17.19
CA GLY A 21 4.02 2.75 -17.87
C GLY A 21 2.55 2.86 -17.50
N ALA A 22 1.82 1.73 -17.50
CA ALA A 22 0.43 1.67 -17.04
C ALA A 22 0.28 2.08 -15.57
N PHE A 23 1.18 1.61 -14.70
CA PHE A 23 1.23 1.99 -13.29
C PHE A 23 1.43 3.50 -13.10
N PHE A 24 2.47 4.08 -13.70
CA PHE A 24 2.75 5.53 -13.58
C PHE A 24 1.66 6.38 -14.20
N HIS A 25 1.10 5.97 -15.34
CA HIS A 25 -0.03 6.65 -15.96
C HIS A 25 -1.25 6.66 -15.04
N ARG A 26 -1.61 5.50 -14.45
CA ARG A 26 -2.74 5.41 -13.51
C ARG A 26 -2.46 6.19 -12.23
N LEU A 27 -1.24 6.12 -11.71
CA LEU A 27 -0.82 6.90 -10.53
C LEU A 27 -0.91 8.42 -10.80
N TYR A 28 -0.62 8.86 -12.03
CA TYR A 28 -0.75 10.28 -12.39
C TYR A 28 -2.22 10.71 -12.57
N LYS A 29 -3.06 9.86 -13.17
CA LYS A 29 -4.46 10.17 -13.45
C LYS A 29 -5.36 10.00 -12.23
N GLU A 30 -5.29 8.85 -11.56
CA GLU A 30 -6.19 8.43 -10.49
C GLU A 30 -5.46 7.62 -9.41
N ARG A 31 -4.93 8.31 -8.40
CA ARG A 31 -4.21 7.68 -7.27
C ARG A 31 -5.09 6.79 -6.40
N ARG A 32 -6.35 7.20 -6.23
CA ARG A 32 -7.32 6.56 -5.31
C ARG A 32 -7.88 5.23 -5.84
N SER A 33 -7.48 4.81 -7.03
CA SER A 33 -7.95 3.57 -7.63
C SER A 33 -7.26 2.36 -7.02
N MET A 34 -8.03 1.31 -6.72
CA MET A 34 -7.47 0.02 -6.32
C MET A 34 -6.58 -0.62 -7.41
N TRP A 35 -6.85 -0.29 -8.67
CA TRP A 35 -6.05 -0.74 -9.82
C TRP A 35 -4.59 -0.30 -9.74
N THR A 36 -4.30 0.80 -9.04
CA THR A 36 -2.93 1.27 -8.84
C THR A 36 -2.09 0.26 -8.06
N GLY A 37 -2.68 -0.38 -7.04
CA GLY A 37 -2.03 -1.46 -6.30
C GLY A 37 -1.79 -2.70 -7.15
N THR A 38 -2.77 -3.08 -7.98
CA THR A 38 -2.64 -4.19 -8.94
C THR A 38 -1.51 -3.96 -9.92
N LEU A 39 -1.50 -2.78 -10.56
CA LEU A 39 -0.49 -2.43 -11.55
C LEU A 39 0.91 -2.36 -10.92
N LEU A 40 1.03 -1.88 -9.68
CA LEU A 40 2.30 -1.94 -8.94
C LEU A 40 2.75 -3.39 -8.74
N SER A 41 1.85 -4.26 -8.26
CA SER A 41 2.20 -5.66 -8.02
C SER A 41 2.63 -6.38 -9.30
N LEU A 42 1.94 -6.13 -10.41
CA LEU A 42 2.28 -6.67 -11.73
C LEU A 42 3.63 -6.15 -12.21
N PHE A 43 3.91 -4.85 -12.03
CA PHE A 43 5.19 -4.24 -12.37
C PHE A 43 6.36 -4.81 -11.57
N LEU A 44 6.18 -4.96 -10.25
CA LEU A 44 7.21 -5.58 -9.39
C LEU A 44 7.46 -7.04 -9.76
N LEU A 45 6.39 -7.80 -10.07
CA LEU A 45 6.50 -9.19 -10.49
C LEU A 45 7.24 -9.33 -11.84
N SER A 46 6.91 -8.49 -12.82
CA SER A 46 7.59 -8.51 -14.12
C SER A 46 9.06 -8.09 -13.99
N LEU A 47 9.38 -7.12 -13.12
CA LEU A 47 10.77 -6.76 -12.82
C LEU A 47 11.53 -7.90 -12.16
N PHE A 48 10.92 -8.61 -11.21
CA PHE A 48 11.52 -9.78 -10.57
C PHE A 48 11.88 -10.84 -11.61
N PHE A 49 10.94 -11.26 -12.46
CA PHE A 49 11.24 -12.23 -13.52
C PHE A 49 12.30 -11.72 -14.49
N SER A 50 12.26 -10.45 -14.90
CA SER A 50 13.30 -9.85 -15.76
C SER A 50 14.69 -9.96 -15.13
N SER A 51 14.80 -9.72 -13.82
CA SER A 51 16.07 -9.83 -13.09
C SER A 51 16.57 -11.28 -13.03
N VAL A 52 15.69 -12.25 -12.73
CA VAL A 52 16.04 -13.68 -12.67
C VAL A 52 16.51 -14.20 -14.04
N PHE A 53 15.78 -13.87 -15.11
CA PHE A 53 16.16 -14.29 -16.47
C PHE A 53 17.47 -13.66 -16.95
N THR A 54 17.74 -12.41 -16.55
CA THR A 54 19.03 -11.75 -16.83
C THR A 54 20.18 -12.50 -16.15
N VAL A 55 20.04 -12.81 -14.85
CA VAL A 55 21.07 -13.56 -14.11
C VAL A 55 21.29 -14.95 -14.72
N PHE A 56 20.21 -15.63 -15.12
CA PHE A 56 20.32 -16.94 -15.77
C PHE A 56 21.06 -16.87 -17.11
N THR A 57 20.67 -15.92 -17.97
CA THR A 57 21.23 -15.78 -19.33
C THR A 57 22.69 -15.34 -19.33
N TYR A 58 23.05 -14.43 -18.42
CA TYR A 58 24.40 -13.86 -18.31
C TYR A 58 25.26 -14.50 -17.20
N SER A 59 24.83 -15.64 -16.64
CA SER A 59 25.51 -16.33 -15.53
C SER A 59 27.02 -16.52 -15.74
N GLN A 60 27.42 -16.96 -16.94
CA GLN A 60 28.83 -17.18 -17.31
C GLN A 60 29.66 -15.89 -17.38
N GLU A 61 29.05 -14.76 -17.70
CA GLU A 61 29.74 -13.46 -17.79
C GLU A 61 29.81 -12.79 -16.41
N ILE A 62 28.74 -12.92 -15.63
CA ILE A 62 28.68 -12.46 -14.25
C ILE A 62 29.77 -13.17 -13.43
N GLN A 63 29.88 -14.50 -13.52
CA GLN A 63 30.90 -15.28 -12.79
C GLN A 63 32.36 -14.90 -13.09
N LYS A 64 32.64 -14.39 -14.30
CA LYS A 64 33.99 -13.97 -14.69
C LYS A 64 34.38 -12.62 -14.09
N SER A 65 33.40 -11.77 -13.80
CA SER A 65 33.64 -10.43 -13.24
C SER A 65 33.38 -10.43 -11.74
N SER A 66 34.44 -10.24 -10.95
CA SER A 66 34.33 -10.12 -9.49
C SER A 66 33.39 -8.98 -9.06
N PHE A 67 33.28 -7.92 -9.87
CA PHE A 67 32.38 -6.80 -9.59
C PHE A 67 30.91 -7.21 -9.71
N TRP A 68 30.51 -7.80 -10.84
CA TRP A 68 29.11 -8.20 -11.07
C TRP A 68 28.65 -9.32 -10.13
N MET A 69 29.54 -10.25 -9.76
CA MET A 69 29.27 -11.23 -8.70
C MET A 69 29.00 -10.56 -7.35
N GLY A 70 29.83 -9.60 -6.94
CA GLY A 70 29.63 -8.86 -5.69
C GLY A 70 28.28 -8.14 -5.64
N VAL A 71 27.92 -7.44 -6.72
CA VAL A 71 26.61 -6.76 -6.85
C VAL A 71 25.47 -7.77 -6.76
N LEU A 72 25.57 -8.92 -7.43
CA LEU A 72 24.56 -9.97 -7.37
C LEU A 72 24.40 -10.52 -5.94
N THR A 73 25.51 -10.83 -5.27
CA THR A 73 25.48 -11.38 -3.91
C THR A 73 24.86 -10.39 -2.92
N VAL A 74 25.23 -9.11 -2.98
CA VAL A 74 24.62 -8.07 -2.13
C VAL A 74 23.13 -7.91 -2.45
N SER A 75 22.75 -7.90 -3.72
CA SER A 75 21.35 -7.77 -4.13
C SER A 75 20.50 -8.96 -3.67
N VAL A 76 21.00 -10.18 -3.80
CA VAL A 76 20.30 -11.41 -3.38
C VAL A 76 20.21 -11.49 -1.86
N THR A 77 21.28 -11.15 -1.14
CA THR A 77 21.25 -11.12 0.34
C THR A 77 20.29 -10.05 0.86
N ALA A 78 20.30 -8.86 0.29
CA ALA A 78 19.34 -7.81 0.61
C ALA A 78 17.89 -8.24 0.33
N LEU A 79 17.64 -8.88 -0.82
CA LEU A 79 16.31 -9.42 -1.15
C LEU A 79 15.88 -10.51 -0.18
N ALA A 80 16.78 -11.42 0.21
CA ALA A 80 16.50 -12.48 1.17
C ALA A 80 16.14 -11.90 2.55
N LEU A 81 16.91 -10.92 3.03
CA LEU A 81 16.60 -10.20 4.28
C LEU A 81 15.25 -9.50 4.17
N PHE A 82 14.99 -8.79 3.06
CA PHE A 82 13.70 -8.14 2.83
C PHE A 82 12.54 -9.14 2.87
N LEU A 83 12.64 -10.28 2.19
CA LEU A 83 11.59 -11.31 2.17
C LEU A 83 11.35 -11.96 3.54
N VAL A 84 12.36 -12.03 4.41
CA VAL A 84 12.21 -12.53 5.78
C VAL A 84 11.55 -11.48 6.69
N PHE A 85 12.02 -10.23 6.65
CA PHE A 85 11.53 -9.18 7.55
C PHE A 85 10.21 -8.55 7.12
N PHE A 86 9.93 -8.50 5.81
CA PHE A 86 8.73 -7.85 5.29
C PHE A 86 7.41 -8.45 5.80
N PRO A 87 7.20 -9.79 5.80
CA PRO A 87 5.99 -10.40 6.35
C PRO A 87 5.83 -10.15 7.85
N LEU A 88 6.93 -10.17 8.61
CA LEU A 88 6.95 -9.85 10.04
C LEU A 88 6.53 -8.39 10.30
N ALA A 89 7.07 -7.45 9.52
CA ALA A 89 6.69 -6.05 9.60
C ALA A 89 5.21 -5.85 9.25
N PHE A 90 4.71 -6.50 8.19
CA PHE A 90 3.30 -6.47 7.80
C PHE A 90 2.39 -7.01 8.91
N LEU A 91 2.74 -8.16 9.50
CA LEU A 91 2.02 -8.72 10.63
C LEU A 91 1.89 -7.71 11.77
N LEU A 92 3.00 -7.10 12.21
CA LEU A 92 2.99 -6.10 13.26
C LEU A 92 2.15 -4.87 12.92
N LEU A 93 2.26 -4.35 11.69
CA LEU A 93 1.48 -3.21 11.24
C LEU A 93 -0.02 -3.50 11.27
N TYR A 94 -0.46 -4.62 10.71
CA TYR A 94 -1.87 -5.01 10.70
C TYR A 94 -2.40 -5.30 12.10
N PHE A 95 -1.58 -5.90 12.97
CA PHE A 95 -1.93 -6.11 14.37
C PHE A 95 -2.17 -4.79 15.11
N ILE A 96 -1.23 -3.84 14.98
CA ILE A 96 -1.35 -2.49 15.57
C ILE A 96 -2.58 -1.78 15.02
N GLN A 97 -2.78 -1.80 13.70
CA GLN A 97 -3.93 -1.17 13.06
C GLN A 97 -5.27 -1.80 13.50
N GLY A 98 -5.33 -3.13 13.64
CA GLY A 98 -6.50 -3.82 14.16
C GLY A 98 -6.86 -3.35 15.56
N ILE A 99 -5.89 -3.25 16.46
CA ILE A 99 -6.11 -2.72 17.81
C ILE A 99 -6.54 -1.24 17.77
N GLN A 100 -5.94 -0.42 16.91
CA GLN A 100 -6.30 1.00 16.79
C GLN A 100 -7.74 1.20 16.31
N ILE A 101 -8.19 0.44 15.31
CA ILE A 101 -9.56 0.52 14.79
C ILE A 101 -10.54 0.07 15.86
N LEU A 102 -10.28 -1.04 16.56
CA LEU A 102 -11.11 -1.51 17.67
C LEU A 102 -11.24 -0.47 18.80
N ARG A 103 -10.16 0.25 19.11
CA ARG A 103 -10.18 1.32 20.11
C ARG A 103 -10.94 2.57 19.66
N LYS A 104 -10.83 2.97 18.39
CA LYS A 104 -11.40 4.21 17.86
C LYS A 104 -12.86 4.06 17.42
N GLU A 105 -13.20 2.94 16.79
CA GLU A 105 -14.49 2.70 16.15
C GLU A 105 -15.36 1.66 16.88
N GLY A 106 -14.80 0.99 17.89
CA GLY A 106 -15.50 0.00 18.71
C GLY A 106 -15.52 -1.41 18.11
N PHE A 107 -16.11 -2.34 18.87
CA PHE A 107 -16.17 -3.77 18.54
C PHE A 107 -17.32 -4.07 17.57
N LYS A 108 -17.04 -3.98 16.27
CA LYS A 108 -17.94 -4.41 15.18
C LYS A 108 -17.25 -5.51 14.35
N PHE A 109 -18.02 -6.43 13.78
CA PHE A 109 -17.47 -7.57 13.02
C PHE A 109 -16.51 -7.12 11.89
N HIS A 110 -16.86 -6.07 11.16
CA HIS A 110 -16.03 -5.51 10.08
C HIS A 110 -14.70 -4.91 10.58
N ASN A 111 -14.65 -4.45 11.83
CA ASN A 111 -13.45 -3.83 12.43
C ASN A 111 -12.41 -4.87 12.88
N LEU A 112 -12.80 -6.16 12.92
CA LEU A 112 -11.90 -7.27 13.25
C LEU A 112 -11.10 -7.77 12.04
N LEU A 113 -11.39 -7.29 10.82
CA LEU A 113 -10.83 -7.84 9.60
C LEU A 113 -9.29 -7.72 9.54
N SER A 114 -8.73 -6.58 9.95
CA SER A 114 -7.28 -6.35 9.99
C SER A 114 -6.57 -7.17 11.07
N LEU A 115 -7.24 -7.42 12.21
CA LEU A 115 -6.73 -8.28 13.26
C LEU A 115 -6.75 -9.75 12.83
N ALA A 116 -7.87 -10.20 12.25
CA ALA A 116 -8.02 -11.53 11.68
C ALA A 116 -6.98 -11.78 10.57
N PHE A 117 -6.70 -10.77 9.75
CA PHE A 117 -5.65 -10.81 8.75
C PHE A 117 -4.26 -11.08 9.35
N SER A 118 -3.89 -10.34 10.40
CA SER A 118 -2.60 -10.55 11.08
C SER A 118 -2.49 -11.95 11.69
N ILE A 119 -3.57 -12.45 12.31
CA ILE A 119 -3.60 -13.80 12.87
C ILE A 119 -3.50 -14.84 11.75
N GLY A 120 -4.23 -14.66 10.65
CA GLY A 120 -4.16 -15.52 9.48
C GLY A 120 -2.77 -15.56 8.84
N LEU A 121 -2.10 -14.41 8.74
CA LEU A 121 -0.72 -14.31 8.23
C LEU A 121 0.26 -15.04 9.16
N PHE A 122 0.13 -14.87 10.48
CA PHE A 122 0.91 -15.64 11.45
C PHE A 122 0.70 -17.15 11.25
N LEU A 123 -0.55 -17.60 11.25
CA LEU A 123 -0.88 -19.00 11.05
C LEU A 123 -0.33 -19.51 9.72
N PHE A 124 -0.43 -18.74 8.63
CA PHE A 124 0.15 -19.10 7.34
C PHE A 124 1.66 -19.31 7.43
N LEU A 125 2.42 -18.38 8.01
CA LEU A 125 3.88 -18.49 8.13
C LEU A 125 4.33 -19.73 8.92
N PHE A 126 3.59 -20.11 9.97
CA PHE A 126 3.97 -21.22 10.86
C PHE A 126 3.32 -22.57 10.51
N LEU A 127 2.17 -22.57 9.83
CA LEU A 127 1.46 -23.79 9.43
C LEU A 127 1.89 -24.28 8.05
N PHE A 128 2.29 -23.38 7.12
CA PHE A 128 2.72 -23.74 5.77
C PHE A 128 3.88 -24.78 5.72
N PRO A 129 4.89 -24.75 6.62
CA PRO A 129 5.94 -25.76 6.62
C PRO A 129 5.47 -27.19 6.99
N ARG A 130 4.23 -27.35 7.47
CA ARG A 130 3.70 -28.64 7.96
C ARG A 130 2.82 -29.40 6.95
N ILE A 131 2.86 -29.03 5.66
CA ILE A 131 2.13 -29.73 4.57
C ILE A 131 2.41 -31.24 4.57
N SER A 132 3.65 -31.65 4.87
CA SER A 132 4.09 -33.05 4.84
C SER A 132 3.41 -33.97 5.86
N PHE A 133 2.74 -33.42 6.88
CA PHE A 133 2.03 -34.23 7.88
C PHE A 133 0.75 -34.87 7.32
N PHE A 134 0.11 -34.25 6.32
CA PHE A 134 -1.17 -34.71 5.75
C PHE A 134 -1.02 -35.53 4.47
N ALA A 135 0.20 -35.70 3.95
CA ALA A 135 0.48 -36.46 2.72
C ALA A 135 0.04 -37.94 2.79
N ALA A 136 -0.22 -38.47 3.98
CA ALA A 136 -0.76 -39.81 4.19
C ALA A 136 -2.27 -39.93 3.89
N TYR A 137 -3.01 -38.82 3.77
CA TYR A 137 -4.47 -38.82 3.63
C TYR A 137 -4.90 -37.86 2.50
N PRO A 138 -5.21 -38.35 1.29
CA PRO A 138 -5.38 -37.50 0.10
C PRO A 138 -6.56 -36.51 0.21
N VAL A 139 -7.63 -36.88 0.93
CA VAL A 139 -8.78 -35.99 1.15
C VAL A 139 -8.44 -34.83 2.10
N LEU A 140 -7.68 -35.11 3.16
CA LEU A 140 -7.22 -34.10 4.11
C LEU A 140 -6.19 -33.17 3.47
N GLU A 141 -5.30 -33.73 2.64
CA GLU A 141 -4.35 -32.95 1.84
C GLU A 141 -5.08 -32.00 0.86
N ALA A 142 -6.08 -32.50 0.13
CA ALA A 142 -6.86 -31.67 -0.79
C ALA A 142 -7.61 -30.53 -0.06
N LEU A 143 -8.25 -30.83 1.08
CA LEU A 143 -8.93 -29.81 1.90
C LEU A 143 -7.93 -28.75 2.41
N TYR A 144 -6.76 -29.20 2.86
CA TYR A 144 -5.71 -28.33 3.35
C TYR A 144 -5.13 -27.43 2.24
N LEU A 145 -4.93 -27.96 1.03
CA LEU A 145 -4.52 -27.17 -0.14
C LEU A 145 -5.56 -26.09 -0.50
N VAL A 146 -6.86 -26.41 -0.45
CA VAL A 146 -7.93 -25.44 -0.70
C VAL A 146 -7.91 -24.32 0.37
N VAL A 147 -7.72 -24.67 1.64
CA VAL A 147 -7.60 -23.68 2.72
C VAL A 147 -6.36 -22.80 2.53
N ILE A 148 -5.21 -23.37 2.16
CA ILE A 148 -4.00 -22.60 1.88
C ILE A 148 -4.20 -21.67 0.67
N LEU A 149 -4.77 -22.17 -0.42
CA LEU A 149 -4.97 -21.39 -1.63
C LEU A 149 -5.92 -20.22 -1.36
N SER A 150 -7.04 -20.47 -0.68
CA SER A 150 -7.97 -19.40 -0.29
C SER A 150 -7.32 -18.38 0.63
N LEU A 151 -6.54 -18.81 1.64
CA LEU A 151 -5.81 -17.90 2.52
C LEU A 151 -4.76 -17.09 1.76
N SER A 152 -3.99 -17.71 0.85
CA SER A 152 -3.02 -17.00 0.01
C SER A 152 -3.66 -15.95 -0.90
N TYR A 153 -4.84 -16.24 -1.45
CA TYR A 153 -5.62 -15.29 -2.24
C TYR A 153 -6.07 -14.08 -1.40
N LEU A 154 -6.55 -14.32 -0.18
CA LEU A 154 -6.91 -13.25 0.76
C LEU A 154 -5.69 -12.42 1.19
N LEU A 155 -4.56 -13.07 1.46
CA LEU A 155 -3.27 -12.40 1.74
C LEU A 155 -2.82 -11.52 0.58
N PHE A 156 -2.94 -12.01 -0.65
CA PHE A 156 -2.65 -11.26 -1.85
C PHE A 156 -3.56 -10.04 -2.01
N LEU A 157 -4.88 -10.20 -1.90
CA LEU A 157 -5.84 -9.10 -1.96
C LEU A 157 -5.52 -8.02 -0.92
N ALA A 158 -5.32 -8.41 0.33
CA ALA A 158 -5.00 -7.48 1.40
C ALA A 158 -3.66 -6.75 1.16
N ALA A 159 -2.64 -7.44 0.64
CA ALA A 159 -1.38 -6.81 0.24
C ALA A 159 -1.60 -5.75 -0.84
N MET A 160 -2.47 -6.01 -1.83
CA MET A 160 -2.83 -5.02 -2.85
C MET A 160 -3.51 -3.79 -2.24
N TYR A 161 -4.42 -4.00 -1.29
CA TYR A 161 -5.07 -2.90 -0.55
C TYR A 161 -4.05 -2.11 0.28
N ALA A 162 -3.12 -2.78 0.97
CA ALA A 162 -2.05 -2.13 1.70
C ALA A 162 -1.17 -1.29 0.78
N PHE A 163 -0.73 -1.82 -0.36
CA PHE A 163 0.07 -1.06 -1.31
C PHE A 163 -0.68 0.15 -1.84
N SER A 164 -1.96 0.00 -2.21
CA SER A 164 -2.79 1.13 -2.62
C SER A 164 -2.93 2.18 -1.49
N ALA A 165 -3.15 1.75 -0.24
CA ALA A 165 -3.23 2.63 0.91
C ALA A 165 -1.91 3.39 1.16
N VAL A 166 -0.77 2.68 1.14
CA VAL A 166 0.56 3.28 1.33
C VAL A 166 0.88 4.29 0.22
N LEU A 167 0.57 3.96 -1.04
CA LEU A 167 0.73 4.91 -2.15
C LEU A 167 -0.16 6.15 -2.00
N ASN A 168 -1.34 6.01 -1.40
CA ASN A 168 -2.24 7.11 -1.10
C ASN A 168 -1.79 7.96 0.09
N LEU A 169 -0.93 7.45 1.00
CA LEU A 169 -0.37 8.23 2.11
C LEU A 169 0.65 9.27 1.63
N VAL A 170 1.35 9.00 0.52
CA VAL A 170 2.38 9.92 -0.02
C VAL A 170 1.69 11.01 -0.83
N HIS A 171 1.51 12.19 -0.26
CA HIS A 171 0.87 13.33 -0.90
C HIS A 171 1.85 14.08 -1.84
N LEU A 172 2.01 13.62 -3.08
CA LEU A 172 2.94 14.21 -4.07
C LEU A 172 2.40 15.48 -4.77
N ARG A 173 1.15 15.88 -4.51
CA ARG A 173 0.45 16.97 -5.23
C ARG A 173 -0.01 18.07 -4.28
N GLU A 174 0.87 18.48 -3.37
CA GLU A 174 0.55 19.55 -2.41
C GLU A 174 0.83 20.95 -2.97
N ASN A 175 1.59 21.06 -4.07
CA ASN A 175 1.85 22.31 -4.77
C ASN A 175 1.54 22.11 -6.27
N GLN A 176 0.30 22.37 -6.68
CA GLN A 176 -0.13 22.30 -8.08
C GLN A 176 -0.57 23.66 -8.63
N GLY A 177 -0.22 24.75 -7.97
CA GLY A 177 -0.72 26.08 -8.33
C GLY A 177 -2.23 26.17 -8.14
N PHE A 178 -2.73 25.72 -6.98
CA PHE A 178 -4.16 25.86 -6.67
C PHE A 178 -4.54 27.35 -6.63
N HIS A 179 -5.65 27.71 -7.26
CA HIS A 179 -6.20 29.07 -7.13
C HIS A 179 -7.12 29.22 -5.91
N TYR A 180 -7.75 28.12 -5.49
CA TYR A 180 -8.69 28.07 -4.38
C TYR A 180 -8.50 26.80 -3.57
N ILE A 181 -8.55 26.91 -2.25
CA ILE A 181 -8.54 25.79 -1.30
C ILE A 181 -9.82 25.90 -0.49
N ILE A 182 -10.73 24.94 -0.64
CA ILE A 182 -12.04 24.96 0.03
C ILE A 182 -12.00 23.95 1.19
N VAL A 183 -12.17 24.43 2.41
CA VAL A 183 -12.33 23.60 3.61
C VAL A 183 -13.82 23.43 3.87
N LEU A 184 -14.32 22.19 3.78
CA LEU A 184 -15.71 21.84 4.02
C LEU A 184 -15.95 21.49 5.49
N GLY A 185 -17.10 21.93 6.02
CA GLY A 185 -17.64 21.56 7.33
C GLY A 185 -17.85 20.06 7.54
N CYS A 186 -17.89 19.65 8.81
CA CYS A 186 -18.19 18.27 9.22
C CYS A 186 -18.77 18.15 10.65
N GLY A 187 -19.36 19.22 11.15
CA GLY A 187 -19.96 19.35 12.47
C GLY A 187 -19.01 19.93 13.51
N ILE A 188 -19.57 20.77 14.39
CA ILE A 188 -18.94 21.26 15.62
C ILE A 188 -19.73 20.81 16.86
N LEU A 189 -19.07 20.83 18.01
CA LEU A 189 -19.68 20.52 19.30
C LEU A 189 -19.94 21.83 20.06
N GLY A 190 -21.14 22.39 19.89
CA GLY A 190 -21.51 23.72 20.40
C GLY A 190 -20.72 24.82 19.69
N GLU A 191 -19.65 25.30 20.31
CA GLU A 191 -18.69 26.26 19.73
C GLU A 191 -17.31 25.62 19.44
N LYS A 192 -17.09 24.38 19.87
CA LYS A 192 -15.78 23.72 19.76
C LYS A 192 -15.66 22.91 18.49
N MET A 193 -14.53 23.09 17.81
CA MET A 193 -14.18 22.32 16.63
C MET A 193 -13.99 20.84 16.96
N THR A 194 -14.58 19.95 16.14
CA THR A 194 -14.30 18.52 16.22
C THR A 194 -12.87 18.21 15.77
N PRO A 195 -12.23 17.12 16.23
CA PRO A 195 -10.90 16.73 15.76
C PRO A 195 -10.82 16.54 14.23
N LEU A 196 -11.91 16.09 13.61
CA LEU A 196 -11.99 15.94 12.15
C LEU A 196 -11.98 17.30 11.45
N LEU A 197 -12.77 18.27 11.93
CA LEU A 197 -12.80 19.61 11.34
C LEU A 197 -11.45 20.31 11.52
N ARG A 198 -10.80 20.15 12.69
CA ARG A 198 -9.45 20.67 12.95
C ARG A 198 -8.43 20.14 11.94
N ASN A 199 -8.37 18.83 11.76
CA ASN A 199 -7.43 18.22 10.81
C ASN A 199 -7.66 18.71 9.37
N ARG A 200 -8.91 19.04 8.99
CA ARG A 200 -9.22 19.62 7.67
C ARG A 200 -8.74 21.06 7.55
N VAL A 201 -8.96 21.88 8.57
CA VAL A 201 -8.50 23.27 8.61
C VAL A 201 -6.98 23.32 8.58
N ASP A 202 -6.30 22.55 9.45
CA ASP A 202 -4.84 22.45 9.48
C ASP A 202 -4.28 22.02 8.12
N LYS A 203 -4.95 21.06 7.45
CA LYS A 203 -4.57 20.66 6.10
C LYS A 203 -4.75 21.79 5.09
N GLY A 204 -5.85 22.54 5.16
CA GLY A 204 -6.11 23.71 4.32
C GLY A 204 -5.03 24.78 4.47
N ILE A 205 -4.64 25.11 5.70
CA ILE A 205 -3.54 26.04 6.00
C ILE A 205 -2.23 25.53 5.39
N SER A 206 -1.87 24.26 5.63
CA SER A 206 -0.64 23.68 5.09
C SER A 206 -0.58 23.67 3.55
N LEU A 207 -1.74 23.61 2.88
CA LEU A 207 -1.84 23.70 1.42
C LEU A 207 -1.72 25.15 0.96
N GLN A 208 -2.27 26.11 1.69
CA GLN A 208 -2.14 27.53 1.39
C GLN A 208 -0.69 28.00 1.54
N GLU A 209 0.03 27.54 2.56
CA GLU A 209 1.47 27.81 2.72
C GLU A 209 2.29 27.33 1.52
N LYS A 210 1.89 26.21 0.92
CA LYS A 210 2.55 25.64 -0.27
C LYS A 210 2.07 26.24 -1.58
N ASN A 211 0.94 26.96 -1.58
CA ASN A 211 0.36 27.63 -2.75
C ASN A 211 -0.04 29.06 -2.31
N PRO A 212 0.92 30.00 -2.20
CA PRO A 212 0.66 31.32 -1.62
C PRO A 212 -0.43 32.13 -2.35
N ASP A 213 -0.58 31.90 -3.66
CA ASP A 213 -1.59 32.56 -4.50
C ASP A 213 -3.00 31.96 -4.33
N ALA A 214 -3.14 30.86 -3.59
CA ALA A 214 -4.41 30.19 -3.37
C ALA A 214 -5.25 30.92 -2.31
N LYS A 215 -6.52 31.18 -2.64
CA LYS A 215 -7.49 31.68 -1.65
C LYS A 215 -8.02 30.54 -0.79
N LEU A 216 -7.80 30.62 0.52
CA LEU A 216 -8.41 29.71 1.49
C LEU A 216 -9.87 30.12 1.75
N VAL A 217 -10.81 29.24 1.42
CA VAL A 217 -12.26 29.43 1.57
C VAL A 217 -12.76 28.46 2.63
N LEU A 218 -13.23 29.00 3.76
CA LEU A 218 -13.83 28.23 4.85
C LEU A 218 -15.34 28.14 4.62
N SER A 219 -15.85 26.94 4.35
CA SER A 219 -17.25 26.70 4.01
C SER A 219 -17.91 25.79 5.02
N GLY A 220 -18.95 26.29 5.68
CA GLY A 220 -19.72 25.51 6.64
C GLY A 220 -20.87 26.32 7.25
N GLY A 221 -22.02 25.67 7.40
CA GLY A 221 -23.28 26.28 7.85
C GLY A 221 -23.46 26.21 9.36
N MET A 222 -24.70 26.32 9.83
CA MET A 222 -25.08 26.03 11.21
C MET A 222 -25.92 24.74 11.22
N GLY A 223 -25.43 23.71 11.89
CA GLY A 223 -26.10 22.44 12.09
C GLY A 223 -27.01 22.42 13.32
N PRO A 224 -27.85 21.37 13.46
CA PRO A 224 -28.71 21.21 14.63
C PRO A 224 -27.88 21.04 15.92
N GLY A 225 -28.06 21.92 16.90
CA GLY A 225 -27.34 21.88 18.18
C GLY A 225 -26.00 22.62 18.20
N GLU A 226 -25.65 23.33 17.14
CA GLU A 226 -24.46 24.20 17.07
C GLU A 226 -24.82 25.62 17.54
N SER A 227 -23.87 26.33 18.17
CA SER A 227 -24.10 27.69 18.69
C SER A 227 -23.62 28.79 17.75
N ILE A 228 -22.71 28.45 16.84
CA ILE A 228 -22.14 29.31 15.80
C ILE A 228 -22.07 28.53 14.48
N THR A 229 -21.84 29.20 13.35
CA THR A 229 -21.58 28.48 12.10
C THR A 229 -20.21 27.80 12.16
N GLU A 230 -20.08 26.66 11.46
CA GLU A 230 -18.79 25.98 11.30
C GLU A 230 -17.75 26.91 10.68
N ALA A 231 -18.14 27.76 9.70
CA ALA A 231 -17.24 28.73 9.08
C ALA A 231 -16.72 29.78 10.07
N GLU A 232 -17.58 30.26 10.97
CA GLU A 232 -17.17 31.18 12.04
C GLU A 232 -16.24 30.48 13.03
N CYS A 233 -16.53 29.22 13.40
CA CYS A 233 -15.65 28.41 14.25
C CYS A 233 -14.26 28.22 13.61
N MET A 234 -14.20 27.89 12.31
CA MET A 234 -12.95 27.75 11.57
C MET A 234 -12.19 29.09 11.48
N LYS A 235 -12.89 30.20 11.22
CA LYS A 235 -12.27 31.53 11.16
C LYS A 235 -11.63 31.92 12.49
N ARG A 236 -12.31 31.70 13.62
CA ARG A 236 -11.78 31.96 14.97
C ARG A 236 -10.55 31.13 15.33
N TYR A 237 -10.36 30.00 14.68
CA TYR A 237 -9.19 29.14 14.90
C TYR A 237 -7.96 29.57 14.09
N ILE A 238 -8.15 30.26 12.97
CA ILE A 238 -7.06 30.67 12.07
C ILE A 238 -6.56 32.10 12.40
N LEU A 239 -7.42 32.94 12.97
CA LEU A 239 -7.09 34.30 13.46
C LEU A 239 -6.38 34.25 14.81
#